data_AF-M5JN42-F1
#
_entry.id   AF-M5JN42-F1
#
_cell.length_a   1.000
_cell.length_b   1.000
_cell.length_c   1.000
_cell.angle_alpha   90.00
_cell.angle_beta   90.00
_cell.angle_gamma   90.00
#
_symmetry.space_group_name_H-M   'P 1'
#
loop_
_entity.id
_entity.type
_entity.pdbx_description
1 polymer ?
#
loop_
_entity_poly.entity_id
_entity_poly.type
_entity_poly.pdbx_seq_one_letter_code
_entity_poly.pdbx_strand_id
1 'polypeptide(L)'
;MAVRIIRNFVERWDRTPLQEQEAIFGRRKDSGAPFDGKTETDVPNYAKDADGKITPLDSHIRLANPRDANAEQHLILRRPFNYSNGVSKSGQLDMGLLFIAYQADLEKGFITVQNRLNGEPLEEYLKPIGGGYFFALPGVEDHKDYYARALLEASGPQNARG
;
A
#
# COMPACT_ATOMS: atom_id res chain seq x y z
N MET A 1 -6.95 -9.43 -2.62
CA MET A 1 -6.28 -9.00 -1.37
C MET A 1 -4.79 -9.15 -1.53
N ALA A 2 -4.02 -8.11 -1.20
CA ALA A 2 -2.56 -8.17 -1.15
C ALA A 2 -2.08 -7.93 0.28
N VAL A 3 -1.15 -8.76 0.75
CA VAL A 3 -0.52 -8.63 2.07
C VAL A 3 0.98 -8.52 1.89
N ARG A 4 1.60 -7.55 2.56
CA ARG A 4 3.06 -7.40 2.65
C ARG A 4 3.46 -7.21 4.12
N ILE A 5 4.44 -7.96 4.57
CA ILE A 5 5.15 -7.71 5.83
C ILE A 5 6.34 -6.83 5.46
N ILE A 6 6.33 -5.58 5.90
CA ILE A 6 7.31 -4.57 5.52
C ILE A 6 8.04 -4.14 6.79
N ARG A 7 9.32 -4.47 6.89
CA ARG A 7 10.17 -4.03 8.00
C ARG A 7 10.61 -2.59 7.78
N ASN A 8 10.62 -1.79 8.83
CA ASN A 8 11.16 -0.43 8.82
C ASN A 8 12.53 -0.42 9.51
N PHE A 9 13.48 0.33 8.95
CA PHE A 9 14.76 0.62 9.58
C PHE A 9 14.62 1.87 10.47
N VAL A 10 13.94 1.70 11.61
CA VAL A 10 13.46 2.82 12.45
C VAL A 10 14.59 3.71 12.98
N GLU A 11 15.73 3.14 13.38
CA GLU A 11 16.85 3.93 13.90
C GLU A 11 17.57 4.74 12.80
N ARG A 12 17.45 4.31 11.55
CA ARG A 12 17.92 5.10 10.41
C ARG A 12 16.94 6.24 10.16
N TRP A 13 15.65 5.92 10.09
CA TRP A 13 14.58 6.89 9.88
C TRP A 13 14.58 8.02 10.92
N ASP A 14 14.77 7.70 12.20
CA ASP A 14 14.80 8.70 13.28
C ASP A 14 15.99 9.67 13.20
N ARG A 15 17.04 9.31 12.47
CA ARG A 15 18.21 10.18 12.22
C ARG A 15 18.11 10.98 10.93
N THR A 16 17.14 10.66 10.07
CA THR A 16 16.90 11.37 8.81
C THR A 16 16.28 12.74 9.10
N PRO A 17 16.77 13.83 8.47
CA PRO A 17 16.19 15.16 8.62
C PRO A 17 14.67 15.18 8.33
N LEU A 18 13.92 15.98 9.09
CA LEU A 18 12.46 16.07 8.94
C LEU A 18 12.06 16.43 7.49
N GLN A 19 12.77 17.38 6.89
CA GLN A 19 12.49 17.82 5.51
C GLN A 19 12.63 16.68 4.51
N GLU A 20 13.61 15.80 4.72
CA GLU A 20 13.82 14.62 3.87
C GLU A 20 12.71 13.60 4.09
N GLN A 21 12.33 13.33 5.35
CA GLN A 21 11.20 12.44 5.66
C GLN A 21 9.90 12.89 4.99
N GLU A 22 9.60 14.19 5.08
CA GLU A 22 8.43 14.78 4.45
C GLU A 22 8.52 14.71 2.93
N ALA A 23 9.69 14.98 2.33
CA ALA A 23 9.91 14.91 0.89
C ALA A 23 9.73 13.48 0.34
N ILE A 24 10.27 12.48 1.04
CA ILE A 24 10.11 11.06 0.71
C ILE A 24 8.63 10.68 0.67
N PHE A 25 7.84 11.10 1.65
CA PHE A 25 6.40 10.80 1.65
C PHE A 25 5.59 11.70 0.72
N GLY A 26 5.99 12.95 0.53
CA GLY A 26 5.22 13.98 -0.17
C GLY A 26 4.13 14.64 0.68
N ARG A 27 4.22 14.57 2.01
CA ARG A 27 3.27 15.18 2.96
C ARG A 27 3.97 15.73 4.19
N ARG A 28 3.34 16.72 4.83
CA ARG A 28 3.77 17.28 6.11
C ARG A 28 3.58 16.23 7.20
N LYS A 29 4.61 16.00 8.02
CA LYS A 29 4.63 14.92 9.00
C LYS A 29 3.70 15.18 10.19
N ASP A 30 3.56 16.44 10.58
CA ASP A 30 2.80 16.88 11.75
C ASP A 30 1.28 16.84 11.55
N SER A 31 0.83 17.20 10.36
CA SER A 31 -0.57 17.47 10.00
C SER A 31 -1.11 16.48 8.98
N GLY A 32 -0.23 15.75 8.30
CA GLY A 32 -0.59 14.91 7.16
C GLY A 32 -1.05 15.71 5.95
N ALA A 33 -1.04 17.05 5.94
CA ALA A 33 -1.46 17.83 4.79
C ALA A 33 -0.48 17.68 3.61
N PRO A 34 -0.94 17.78 2.34
CA PRO A 34 -0.03 17.97 1.23
C PRO A 34 0.69 19.33 1.35
N PHE A 35 1.82 19.49 0.68
CA PHE A 35 2.64 20.70 0.82
C PHE A 35 1.97 21.98 0.31
N ASP A 36 1.08 21.86 -0.68
CA ASP A 36 0.22 22.93 -1.22
C ASP A 36 -1.15 23.03 -0.52
N GLY A 37 -1.39 22.24 0.53
CA GLY A 37 -2.63 22.22 1.30
C GLY A 37 -2.48 22.72 2.74
N LYS A 38 -3.59 22.66 3.47
CA LYS A 38 -3.74 23.09 4.86
C LYS A 38 -4.21 21.98 5.80
N THR A 39 -4.99 21.02 5.31
CA THR A 39 -5.57 19.93 6.13
C THR A 39 -5.18 18.56 5.60
N GLU A 40 -5.28 17.53 6.44
CA GLU A 40 -4.97 16.14 6.09
C GLU A 40 -5.78 15.66 4.86
N THR A 41 -7.05 16.07 4.77
CA THR A 41 -7.96 15.66 3.69
C THR A 41 -7.74 16.41 2.38
N ASP A 42 -6.89 17.43 2.35
CA ASP A 42 -6.60 18.16 1.13
C ASP A 42 -5.88 17.26 0.11
N VAL A 43 -6.14 17.54 -1.16
CA VAL A 43 -5.60 16.80 -2.31
C VAL A 43 -4.55 17.67 -3.01
N PRO A 44 -3.31 17.18 -3.20
CA PRO A 44 -2.28 17.92 -3.90
C PRO A 44 -2.67 18.17 -5.37
N ASN A 45 -2.33 19.36 -5.88
CA ASN A 45 -2.61 19.74 -7.25
C ASN A 45 -1.39 19.55 -8.16
N TYR A 46 -1.17 18.31 -8.61
CA TYR A 46 -0.02 17.98 -9.46
C TYR A 46 -0.02 18.68 -10.83
N ALA A 47 -1.18 19.09 -11.35
CA ALA A 47 -1.25 19.84 -12.61
C ALA A 47 -0.62 21.24 -12.50
N LYS A 48 -0.61 21.84 -11.30
CA LYS A 48 0.07 23.11 -11.02
C LYS A 48 1.53 22.95 -10.59
N ASP A 49 2.01 21.71 -10.49
CA ASP A 49 3.35 21.35 -10.03
C ASP A 49 3.96 20.26 -10.93
N ALA A 50 3.91 20.47 -12.26
CA ALA A 50 4.33 19.48 -13.24
C ALA A 50 5.79 19.04 -13.06
N ASP A 51 6.67 19.94 -12.62
CA ASP A 51 8.10 19.69 -12.39
C ASP A 51 8.39 19.04 -11.02
N GLY A 52 7.39 18.91 -10.14
CA GLY A 52 7.56 18.36 -8.78
C GLY A 52 8.37 19.23 -7.83
N LYS A 53 8.28 20.56 -7.96
CA LYS A 53 8.96 21.52 -7.08
C LYS A 53 8.29 21.63 -5.71
N ILE A 54 6.99 21.32 -5.64
CA ILE A 54 6.24 21.33 -4.39
C ILE A 54 6.14 19.91 -3.83
N THR A 55 5.62 18.95 -4.62
CA THR A 55 5.57 17.54 -4.24
C THR A 55 6.52 16.76 -5.15
N PRO A 56 7.66 16.24 -4.63
CA PRO A 56 8.67 15.57 -5.46
C PRO A 56 8.08 14.50 -6.38
N LEU A 57 8.58 14.40 -7.62
CA LEU A 57 8.10 13.42 -8.60
C LEU A 57 8.28 11.98 -8.15
N ASP A 58 9.30 11.74 -7.33
CA ASP A 58 9.69 10.47 -6.73
C ASP A 58 9.12 10.26 -5.31
N SER A 59 8.29 11.19 -4.81
CA SER A 59 7.64 11.02 -3.51
C SER A 59 6.63 9.87 -3.52
N HIS A 60 6.55 9.14 -2.40
CA HIS A 60 5.72 7.95 -2.23
C HIS A 60 4.28 8.17 -2.69
N ILE A 61 3.62 9.26 -2.25
CA ILE A 61 2.21 9.50 -2.62
C ILE A 61 2.02 9.76 -4.11
N ARG A 62 2.99 10.40 -4.76
CA ARG A 62 2.88 10.84 -6.16
C ARG A 62 3.19 9.70 -7.12
N LEU A 63 4.15 8.85 -6.77
CA LEU A 63 4.40 7.57 -7.45
C LEU A 63 3.21 6.61 -7.26
N ALA A 64 2.73 6.43 -6.03
CA ALA A 64 1.61 5.52 -5.75
C ALA A 64 0.33 5.92 -6.50
N ASN A 65 0.03 7.23 -6.54
CA ASN A 65 -1.11 7.77 -7.26
C ASN A 65 -0.75 9.11 -7.93
N PRO A 66 -0.44 9.12 -9.24
CA PRO A 66 -0.11 10.34 -9.97
C PRO A 66 -1.32 11.24 -10.24
N ARG A 67 -2.54 10.80 -9.86
CA ARG A 67 -3.81 11.54 -10.04
C ARG A 67 -4.04 12.00 -11.49
N ASP A 68 -3.61 11.18 -12.44
CA ASP A 68 -3.91 11.35 -13.85
C ASP A 68 -5.33 10.85 -14.20
N ALA A 69 -5.71 10.94 -15.48
CA ALA A 69 -7.03 10.51 -15.95
C ALA A 69 -7.30 9.00 -15.74
N ASN A 70 -6.27 8.20 -15.54
CA ASN A 70 -6.37 6.75 -15.33
C ASN A 70 -6.23 6.37 -13.84
N ALA A 71 -6.14 7.34 -12.93
CA ALA A 71 -5.88 7.05 -11.52
C ALA A 71 -6.95 6.17 -10.86
N GLU A 72 -8.22 6.34 -11.24
CA GLU A 72 -9.36 5.64 -10.63
C GLU A 72 -9.26 4.12 -10.71
N GLN A 73 -8.82 3.57 -11.85
CA GLN A 73 -8.67 2.12 -12.02
C GLN A 73 -7.54 1.51 -11.19
N HIS A 74 -6.66 2.34 -10.62
CA HIS A 74 -5.52 1.91 -9.80
C HIS A 74 -5.74 2.14 -8.31
N LEU A 75 -6.91 2.64 -7.91
CA LEU A 75 -7.22 2.86 -6.51
C LEU A 75 -7.28 1.52 -5.75
N ILE A 76 -6.66 1.52 -4.57
CA ILE A 76 -6.65 0.41 -3.63
C ILE A 76 -7.16 0.87 -2.27
N LEU A 77 -7.93 0.03 -1.58
CA LEU A 77 -8.32 0.26 -0.19
C LEU A 77 -7.25 -0.34 0.73
N ARG A 78 -6.39 0.52 1.28
CA ARG A 78 -5.39 0.11 2.28
C ARG A 78 -6.04 -0.03 3.66
N ARG A 79 -5.74 -1.12 4.37
CA ARG A 79 -6.18 -1.38 5.75
C ARG A 79 -5.03 -1.95 6.60
N PRO A 80 -3.93 -1.20 6.78
CA PRO A 80 -2.70 -1.71 7.37
C PRO A 80 -2.75 -1.73 8.90
N PHE A 81 -1.79 -2.43 9.51
CA PHE A 81 -1.48 -2.38 10.94
C PHE A 81 0.01 -2.17 11.15
N ASN A 82 0.39 -1.51 12.24
CA ASN A 82 1.79 -1.49 12.67
C ASN A 82 2.11 -2.81 13.41
N TYR A 83 3.33 -3.32 13.27
CA TYR A 83 3.81 -4.46 14.05
C TYR A 83 5.09 -4.12 14.82
N SER A 84 5.30 -4.83 15.94
CA SER A 84 6.53 -4.81 16.73
C SER A 84 6.83 -6.22 17.23
N ASN A 85 7.92 -6.82 16.75
CA ASN A 85 8.30 -8.21 16.99
C ASN A 85 9.51 -8.35 17.92
N GLY A 86 9.93 -7.26 18.58
CA GLY A 86 11.07 -7.24 19.48
C GLY A 86 12.35 -6.75 18.81
N VAL A 87 13.47 -7.44 19.07
CA VAL A 87 14.82 -7.02 18.67
C VAL A 87 15.47 -8.09 17.81
N SER A 88 16.04 -7.66 16.69
CA SER A 88 16.78 -8.52 15.76
C SER A 88 18.17 -8.92 16.32
N LYS A 89 18.82 -9.90 15.67
CA LYS A 89 20.16 -10.37 16.08
C LYS A 89 21.24 -9.29 16.09
N SER A 90 21.09 -8.23 15.30
CA SER A 90 22.01 -7.09 15.24
C SER A 90 21.66 -5.98 16.24
N GLY A 91 20.71 -6.20 17.16
CA GLY A 91 20.30 -5.22 18.16
C GLY A 91 19.34 -4.13 17.67
N GLN A 92 18.92 -4.18 16.41
CA GLN A 92 17.92 -3.25 15.86
C GLN A 92 16.50 -3.71 16.16
N LEU A 93 15.57 -2.76 16.34
CA LEU A 93 14.15 -3.03 16.49
C LEU A 93 13.59 -3.73 15.23
N ASP A 94 12.84 -4.82 15.43
CA ASP A 94 12.06 -5.48 14.38
C ASP A 94 10.63 -4.95 14.41
N MET A 95 10.43 -3.84 13.72
CA MET A 95 9.17 -3.12 13.65
C MET A 95 8.86 -2.73 12.22
N GLY A 96 7.59 -2.49 11.92
CA GLY A 96 7.20 -2.05 10.59
C GLY A 96 5.70 -2.09 10.37
N LEU A 97 5.32 -2.37 9.12
CA LEU A 97 3.95 -2.34 8.63
C LEU A 97 3.51 -3.73 8.16
N LEU A 98 2.41 -4.23 8.72
CA LEU A 98 1.59 -5.26 8.09
C LEU A 98 0.67 -4.54 7.11
N PHE A 99 1.15 -4.37 5.89
CA PHE A 99 0.39 -3.75 4.82
C PHE A 99 -0.64 -4.75 4.29
N ILE A 100 -1.91 -4.34 4.30
CA ILE A 100 -3.02 -5.09 3.73
C ILE A 100 -3.76 -4.14 2.79
N ALA A 101 -4.04 -4.59 1.57
CA ALA A 101 -4.87 -3.86 0.63
C ALA A 101 -5.91 -4.75 -0.06
N TYR A 102 -7.05 -4.15 -0.34
CA TYR A 102 -8.15 -4.72 -1.09
C TYR A 102 -8.36 -3.91 -2.37
N GLN A 103 -8.65 -4.64 -3.45
CA GLN A 103 -8.92 -4.12 -4.78
C GLN A 103 -9.73 -5.15 -5.54
N ALA A 104 -10.55 -4.70 -6.49
CA ALA A 104 -11.33 -5.60 -7.35
C ALA A 104 -10.44 -6.41 -8.31
N ASP A 105 -9.36 -5.80 -8.77
CA ASP A 105 -8.41 -6.38 -9.71
C ASP A 105 -6.98 -6.22 -9.15
N LEU A 106 -6.28 -7.35 -8.95
CA LEU A 106 -4.95 -7.36 -8.34
C LEU A 106 -3.89 -6.70 -9.24
N GLU A 107 -4.00 -6.89 -10.55
CA GLU A 107 -3.06 -6.38 -11.54
C GLU A 107 -3.21 -4.86 -11.67
N LYS A 108 -4.46 -4.39 -11.83
CA LYS A 108 -4.76 -2.96 -11.94
C LYS A 108 -4.52 -2.20 -10.65
N GLY A 109 -4.74 -2.82 -9.49
CA GLY A 109 -4.52 -2.21 -8.18
C GLY A 109 -3.08 -2.37 -7.69
N PHE A 110 -2.88 -3.25 -6.71
CA PHE A 110 -1.63 -3.35 -5.95
C PHE A 110 -0.38 -3.55 -6.82
N ILE A 111 -0.44 -4.41 -7.85
CA ILE A 111 0.74 -4.68 -8.70
C ILE A 111 1.14 -3.43 -9.48
N THR A 112 0.18 -2.75 -10.12
CA THR A 112 0.46 -1.50 -10.83
C THR A 112 1.02 -0.43 -9.91
N VAL A 113 0.43 -0.25 -8.73
CA VAL A 113 0.91 0.72 -7.73
C VAL A 113 2.34 0.38 -7.28
N GLN A 114 2.62 -0.88 -6.93
CA GLN A 114 3.96 -1.30 -6.52
C GLN A 114 4.99 -1.12 -7.64
N ASN A 115 4.61 -1.39 -8.89
CA ASN A 115 5.51 -1.18 -10.03
C ASN A 115 5.92 0.29 -10.21
N ARG A 116 5.04 1.24 -9.87
CA ARG A 116 5.38 2.67 -9.84
C ARG A 116 6.27 3.03 -8.67
N LEU A 117 6.14 2.33 -7.55
CA LEU A 117 6.92 2.55 -6.33
C LEU A 117 8.32 1.91 -6.37
N ASN A 118 8.61 1.02 -7.32
CA ASN A 118 9.93 0.41 -7.42
C ASN A 118 11.02 1.47 -7.61
N GLY A 119 12.02 1.46 -6.73
CA GLY A 119 13.12 2.43 -6.71
C GLY A 119 12.77 3.76 -6.04
N GLU A 120 11.64 3.86 -5.33
CA GLU A 120 11.33 5.04 -4.55
C GLU A 120 12.37 5.29 -3.43
N PRO A 121 12.61 6.55 -3.02
CA PRO A 121 13.53 6.86 -1.92
C PRO A 121 13.19 6.16 -0.60
N LEU A 122 11.91 5.83 -0.37
CA LEU A 122 11.47 5.15 0.84
C LEU A 122 12.09 3.74 1.00
N GLU A 123 12.52 3.09 -0.09
CA GLU A 123 13.18 1.77 -0.05
C GLU A 123 14.47 1.77 0.77
N GLU A 124 15.12 2.91 1.00
CA GLU A 124 16.26 3.01 1.91
C GLU A 124 15.86 2.73 3.38
N TYR A 125 14.59 2.92 3.71
CA TYR A 125 14.05 2.90 5.07
C TYR A 125 13.11 1.73 5.33
N LEU A 126 12.75 0.97 4.30
CA LEU A 126 11.89 -0.21 4.43
C LEU A 126 12.42 -1.44 3.69
N LYS A 127 11.95 -2.61 4.09
CA LYS A 127 12.25 -3.87 3.43
C LYS A 127 11.05 -4.81 3.49
N PRO A 128 10.40 -5.11 2.36
CA PRO A 128 9.44 -6.21 2.30
C PRO A 128 10.13 -7.53 2.59
N ILE A 129 9.62 -8.28 3.56
CA ILE A 129 10.21 -9.56 4.03
C ILE A 129 9.24 -10.73 3.98
N GLY A 130 7.97 -10.49 3.66
CA GLY A 130 6.97 -11.55 3.58
C GLY A 130 5.61 -11.05 3.09
N GLY A 131 4.63 -11.94 3.15
CA GLY A 131 3.26 -11.70 2.69
C GLY A 131 2.89 -12.58 1.50
N GLY A 132 1.87 -12.16 0.73
CA GLY A 132 1.35 -12.92 -0.39
C GLY A 132 0.11 -12.29 -1.01
N TYR A 133 -0.38 -12.92 -2.07
CA TYR A 133 -1.61 -12.55 -2.75
C TYR A 133 -2.68 -13.60 -2.47
N PHE A 134 -3.88 -13.11 -2.20
CA PHE A 134 -5.01 -13.94 -1.80
C PHE A 134 -6.29 -13.40 -2.42
N PHE A 135 -7.26 -14.29 -2.61
CA PHE A 135 -8.62 -13.90 -2.93
C PHE A 135 -9.47 -13.88 -1.66
N ALA A 136 -10.01 -12.72 -1.31
CA ALA A 136 -10.98 -12.62 -0.22
C ALA A 136 -12.32 -13.10 -0.77
N LEU A 137 -12.79 -14.24 -0.28
CA LEU A 137 -14.00 -14.89 -0.78
C LEU A 137 -15.23 -14.00 -0.58
N PRO A 138 -16.29 -14.21 -1.39
CA PRO A 138 -17.59 -13.61 -1.13
C PRO A 138 -18.07 -13.92 0.29
N GLY A 139 -18.90 -13.02 0.82
CA GLY A 139 -19.55 -13.23 2.11
C GLY A 139 -20.50 -14.42 2.08
N VAL A 140 -20.76 -14.96 3.28
CA VAL A 140 -21.78 -15.99 3.49
C VAL A 140 -23.15 -15.31 3.51
N GLU A 141 -24.10 -15.80 2.72
CA GLU A 141 -25.41 -15.16 2.54
C GLU A 141 -26.30 -15.30 3.79
N ASP A 142 -26.39 -16.51 4.35
CA ASP A 142 -27.19 -16.81 5.53
C ASP A 142 -26.65 -18.02 6.32
N HIS A 143 -27.40 -18.46 7.33
CA HIS A 143 -27.04 -19.57 8.22
C HIS A 143 -26.98 -20.95 7.55
N LYS A 144 -27.46 -21.09 6.31
CA LYS A 144 -27.39 -22.32 5.52
C LYS A 144 -26.22 -22.31 4.54
N ASP A 145 -25.65 -21.15 4.28
CA ASP A 145 -24.49 -20.96 3.43
C ASP A 145 -23.18 -21.12 4.23
N TYR A 146 -22.06 -21.29 3.53
CA TYR A 146 -20.73 -21.39 4.14
C TYR A 146 -19.65 -20.84 3.21
N TYR A 147 -18.54 -20.38 3.81
CA TYR A 147 -17.44 -19.82 3.03
C TYR A 147 -16.94 -20.80 1.96
N ALA A 148 -16.66 -20.28 0.78
CA ALA A 148 -16.20 -21.03 -0.39
C ALA A 148 -17.23 -21.99 -1.01
N ARG A 149 -18.51 -22.04 -0.58
CA ARG A 149 -19.54 -22.89 -1.21
C ARG A 149 -19.59 -22.72 -2.73
N ALA A 150 -19.74 -21.48 -3.22
CA ALA A 150 -19.81 -21.19 -4.65
C ALA A 150 -18.55 -21.62 -5.42
N LEU A 151 -17.36 -21.51 -4.80
CA LEU A 151 -16.12 -21.98 -5.40
C LEU A 151 -16.11 -23.51 -5.53
N LEU A 152 -16.48 -24.22 -4.46
CA LEU A 152 -16.51 -25.68 -4.44
C LEU A 152 -17.50 -26.23 -5.46
N GLU A 153 -18.71 -25.67 -5.51
CA GLU A 153 -19.74 -26.05 -6.49
C GLU A 153 -19.29 -25.78 -7.93
N ALA A 154 -18.70 -24.62 -8.21
CA ALA A 154 -18.19 -24.29 -9.54
C ALA A 154 -17.00 -25.19 -9.97
N SER A 155 -16.22 -25.69 -9.00
CA SER A 155 -15.08 -26.59 -9.23
C SER A 155 -15.44 -28.08 -9.27
N GLY A 156 -16.67 -28.43 -8.89
CA GLY A 156 -17.16 -29.81 -8.95
C GLY A 156 -17.19 -30.34 -10.38
N PRO A 157 -17.10 -31.66 -10.59
CA PRO A 157 -17.11 -32.24 -11.93
C PRO A 157 -18.42 -31.88 -12.66
N GLN A 158 -18.34 -30.97 -13.63
CA GLN A 158 -19.38 -30.78 -14.61
C GLN A 158 -19.41 -32.02 -15.52
N ASN A 159 -20.44 -32.86 -15.35
CA ASN A 159 -20.84 -33.92 -16.29
C ASN A 159 -19.77 -34.97 -16.68
N ALA A 160 -19.50 -35.93 -15.79
CA ALA A 160 -19.02 -37.27 -16.19
C ALA A 160 -20.16 -38.20 -16.65
N ARG A 161 -21.23 -37.64 -17.22
CA ARG A 161 -22.32 -38.37 -17.90
C ARG A 161 -22.80 -37.53 -19.08
N GLY A 162 -22.32 -37.91 -20.25
CA GLY A 162 -22.71 -37.48 -21.58
C GLY A 162 -22.06 -38.44 -22.55
#